data_AF-V9GC18-F1
#
_entry.id   AF-V9GC18-F1
#
_cell.length_a   1.000
_cell.length_b   1.000
_cell.length_c   1.000
_cell.angle_alpha   90.00
_cell.angle_beta   90.00
_cell.angle_gamma   90.00
#
_symmetry.space_group_name_H-M   'P 1'
#
loop_
_entity.id
_entity.type
_entity.pdbx_description
1 polymer ?
#
loop_
_entity_poly.entity_id
_entity_poly.type
_entity_poly.pdbx_seq_one_letter_code
_entity_poly.pdbx_strand_id
1 'polypeptide(L)'
;MGQTRYEHVTTKQTLNRVKAERMPFDWSINPYRGCGHGCSFCYARGFQSFIGMGYEDEFQHHIFMKMNAAEALQQQLTIAAKKHEYDLEAMRRSIGEVTIGTATDPYQPIEGKARLRGSA
;
A
#
# COMPACT_ATOMS: atom_id res chain seq x y z
N MET A 1 17.31 5.38 20.04
CA MET A 1 16.46 4.67 19.05
C MET A 1 15.02 5.03 19.36
N GLY A 2 14.41 5.90 18.54
CA GLY A 2 13.03 6.37 18.75
C GLY A 2 12.02 5.24 18.60
N GLN A 3 11.02 5.20 19.46
CA GLN A 3 9.94 4.22 19.39
C GLN A 3 9.08 4.50 18.16
N THR A 4 9.00 3.56 17.21
CA THR A 4 8.07 3.66 16.08
C THR A 4 6.62 3.55 16.58
N ARG A 5 5.82 4.57 16.30
CA ARG A 5 4.37 4.60 16.50
C ARG A 5 3.68 3.95 15.30
N TYR A 6 2.78 3.01 15.59
CA TYR A 6 1.92 2.39 14.59
C TYR A 6 0.48 2.89 14.78
N GLU A 7 -0.17 3.29 13.71
CA GLU A 7 -1.52 3.83 13.73
C GLU A 7 -2.42 3.07 12.76
N HIS A 8 -3.59 2.63 13.23
CA HIS A 8 -4.56 1.95 12.38
C HIS A 8 -5.33 2.97 11.56
N VAL A 9 -5.37 2.78 10.25
CA VAL A 9 -6.18 3.59 9.34
C VAL A 9 -7.03 2.69 8.45
N THR A 10 -8.09 3.27 7.93
CA THR A 10 -8.86 2.66 6.84
C THR A 10 -8.55 3.36 5.52
N THR A 11 -8.71 2.63 4.43
CA THR A 11 -8.54 3.13 3.08
C THR A 11 -9.75 2.83 2.22
N LYS A 12 -10.04 3.70 1.26
CA LYS A 12 -11.08 3.47 0.25
C LYS A 12 -10.61 2.52 -0.85
N GLN A 13 -9.30 2.46 -1.10
CA GLN A 13 -8.72 1.69 -2.19
C GLN A 13 -7.30 1.21 -1.84
N THR A 14 -7.02 -0.05 -2.14
CA THR A 14 -5.72 -0.69 -1.93
C THR A 14 -4.93 -0.78 -3.23
N LEU A 15 -5.61 -1.13 -4.33
CA LEU A 15 -5.05 -1.18 -5.68
C LEU A 15 -5.12 0.21 -6.32
N ASN A 16 -3.97 0.81 -6.64
CA ASN A 16 -3.87 2.17 -7.17
C ASN A 16 -3.20 2.18 -8.54
N ARG A 17 -3.80 2.85 -9.54
CA ARG A 17 -3.21 2.95 -10.88
C ARG A 17 -1.97 3.84 -10.85
N VAL A 18 -0.90 3.34 -11.43
CA VAL A 18 0.36 4.06 -11.59
C VAL A 18 0.32 4.75 -12.95
N LYS A 19 0.44 6.09 -12.93
CA LYS A 19 0.42 6.92 -14.16
C LYS A 19 1.81 7.35 -14.62
N ALA A 20 2.85 6.93 -13.91
CA ALA A 20 4.23 7.30 -14.23
C ALA A 20 4.76 6.40 -15.33
N GLU A 21 5.02 6.97 -16.51
CA GLU A 21 5.52 6.22 -17.70
C GLU A 21 6.83 5.49 -17.46
N ARG A 22 7.64 5.97 -16.50
CA ARG A 22 8.94 5.36 -16.16
C ARG A 22 8.83 4.13 -15.27
N MET A 23 7.66 3.82 -14.72
CA MET A 23 7.46 2.65 -13.86
C MET A 23 7.06 1.46 -14.74
N PRO A 24 7.72 0.28 -14.59
CA PRO A 24 7.45 -0.89 -15.42
C PRO A 24 6.23 -1.69 -14.93
N PHE A 25 5.21 -1.03 -14.39
CA PHE A 25 4.02 -1.68 -13.82
C PHE A 25 2.81 -0.74 -13.85
N ASP A 26 1.62 -1.33 -13.98
CA ASP A 26 0.36 -0.59 -14.13
C ASP A 26 -0.26 -0.20 -12.80
N TRP A 27 -0.09 -1.01 -11.77
CA TRP A 27 -0.75 -0.85 -10.48
C TRP A 27 0.19 -1.06 -9.31
N SER A 28 -0.14 -0.40 -8.20
CA SER A 28 0.59 -0.52 -6.95
C SER A 28 -0.32 -0.85 -5.78
N ILE A 29 0.21 -1.62 -4.84
CA ILE A 29 -0.37 -1.88 -3.53
C ILE A 29 0.67 -1.52 -2.47
N ASN A 30 0.26 -0.73 -1.48
CA ASN A 30 1.10 -0.36 -0.34
C ASN A 30 0.25 -0.53 0.93
N PRO A 31 0.44 -1.60 1.73
CA PRO A 31 -0.33 -1.83 2.96
C PRO A 31 -0.08 -0.78 4.05
N TYR A 32 1.09 -0.14 3.99
CA TYR A 32 1.51 0.87 4.94
C TYR A 32 1.68 2.24 4.30
N ARG A 33 1.63 3.28 5.13
CA ARG A 33 2.21 4.60 4.85
C ARG A 33 3.24 4.89 5.93
N GLY A 34 4.42 5.37 5.53
CA GLY A 34 5.61 5.38 6.40
C GLY A 34 6.38 4.06 6.31
N CYS A 35 7.67 4.10 6.64
CA CYS A 35 8.54 2.92 6.55
C CYS A 35 9.68 3.00 7.56
N GLY A 36 9.78 1.98 8.43
CA GLY A 36 10.78 1.93 9.50
C GLY A 36 12.24 1.83 9.01
N HIS A 37 12.49 1.56 7.73
CA HIS A 37 13.83 1.56 7.16
C HIS A 37 14.51 2.93 7.15
N GLY A 38 13.74 4.02 7.04
CA GLY A 38 14.28 5.38 7.17
C GLY A 38 15.28 5.83 6.09
N CYS A 39 15.35 5.20 4.91
CA CYS A 39 16.31 5.56 3.87
C CYS A 39 16.23 7.05 3.51
N SER A 40 17.37 7.76 3.53
CA SER A 40 17.45 9.20 3.24
C SER A 40 17.05 9.54 1.80
N PHE A 41 17.29 8.62 0.86
CA PHE A 41 16.96 8.75 -0.56
C PHE A 41 15.53 8.30 -0.92
N CYS A 42 14.70 7.95 0.07
CA CYS A 42 13.37 7.40 -0.20
C CYS A 42 12.43 8.47 -0.77
N TYR A 43 12.01 8.29 -2.03
CA TYR A 43 11.09 9.21 -2.69
C TYR A 43 9.73 9.31 -1.98
N ALA A 44 9.28 8.24 -1.33
CA ALA A 44 7.98 8.19 -0.67
C ALA A 44 7.87 9.11 0.56
N ARG A 45 9.00 9.58 1.11
CA ARG A 45 9.04 10.62 2.13
C ARG A 45 8.24 11.86 1.71
N GLY A 46 8.34 12.25 0.44
CA GLY A 46 7.61 13.41 -0.10
C GLY A 46 6.08 13.27 -0.01
N PHE A 47 5.55 12.05 -0.03
CA PHE A 47 4.10 11.81 0.03
C PHE A 47 3.49 12.04 1.41
N GLN A 48 4.32 12.20 2.43
CA GLN A 48 3.90 12.47 3.80
C GLN A 48 3.32 13.89 3.93
N SER A 49 3.80 14.82 3.11
CA SER A 49 3.28 16.20 3.03
C SER A 49 1.80 16.25 2.60
N PHE A 50 1.32 15.30 1.80
CA PHE A 50 -0.09 15.22 1.38
C PHE A 50 -1.06 14.98 2.53
N ILE A 51 -0.58 14.56 3.69
CA ILE A 51 -1.39 14.40 4.91
C ILE A 51 -0.95 15.36 6.04
N GLY A 52 -0.22 16.42 5.69
CA GLY A 52 0.20 17.46 6.63
C GLY A 52 1.28 17.02 7.63
N MET A 53 2.03 15.97 7.33
CA MET A 53 3.09 15.43 8.19
C MET A 53 4.48 15.70 7.63
N GLY A 54 5.48 15.70 8.52
CA GLY A 54 6.89 15.86 8.18
C GLY A 54 7.40 14.71 7.31
N TYR A 55 8.25 15.03 6.33
CA TYR A 55 8.86 14.05 5.43
C TYR A 55 10.18 13.46 5.97
N GLU A 56 10.70 14.00 7.08
CA GLU A 56 11.96 13.59 7.71
C GLU A 56 11.73 12.49 8.74
N ASP A 57 11.89 12.77 10.04
CA ASP A 57 11.82 11.74 11.07
C ASP A 57 10.42 11.12 11.23
N GLU A 58 9.37 11.85 10.89
CA GLU A 58 8.00 11.35 11.07
C GLU A 58 7.67 10.21 10.11
N PHE A 59 8.22 10.19 8.88
CA PHE A 59 8.00 9.11 7.92
C PHE A 59 8.51 7.74 8.41
N GLN A 60 9.60 7.71 9.17
CA GLN A 60 10.21 6.46 9.66
C GLN A 60 9.74 6.07 11.06
N HIS A 61 9.15 7.01 11.81
CA HIS A 61 8.70 6.79 13.18
C HIS A 61 7.18 6.78 13.35
N HIS A 62 6.40 7.17 12.35
CA HIS A 62 4.94 7.10 12.37
C HIS A 62 4.43 6.30 11.15
N ILE A 63 4.05 5.05 11.39
CA ILE A 63 3.63 4.11 10.36
C ILE A 63 2.12 3.89 10.46
N PHE A 64 1.41 4.20 9.38
CA PHE A 64 -0.03 3.95 9.27
C PHE A 64 -0.24 2.58 8.64
N MET A 65 -1.03 1.75 9.31
CA MET A 65 -1.38 0.39 8.91
C MET A 65 -2.80 0.40 8.35
N LYS A 66 -2.95 0.09 7.06
CA LYS A 66 -4.27 0.03 6.42
C LYS A 66 -4.95 -1.28 6.79
N MET A 67 -5.65 -1.28 7.93
CA MET A 67 -6.22 -2.50 8.49
C MET A 67 -7.27 -3.15 7.60
N ASN A 68 -7.96 -2.35 6.78
CA ASN A 68 -8.98 -2.84 5.83
C ASN A 68 -8.43 -3.06 4.41
N ALA A 69 -7.11 -3.17 4.24
CA ALA A 69 -6.50 -3.21 2.91
C ALA A 69 -6.96 -4.43 2.09
N ALA A 70 -7.13 -5.59 2.75
CA ALA A 70 -7.59 -6.82 2.11
C ALA A 70 -9.05 -6.69 1.65
N GLU A 71 -9.92 -6.18 2.52
CA GLU A 71 -11.34 -5.97 2.23
C GLU A 71 -11.53 -4.97 1.09
N ALA A 72 -10.80 -3.85 1.12
CA ALA A 72 -10.83 -2.86 0.05
C ALA A 72 -10.32 -3.45 -1.29
N LEU A 73 -9.24 -4.25 -1.27
CA LEU A 73 -8.75 -4.94 -2.46
C LEU A 73 -9.79 -5.93 -3.01
N GLN A 74 -10.41 -6.73 -2.14
CA GLN A 74 -11.44 -7.69 -2.52
C GLN A 74 -12.64 -7.00 -3.17
N GLN A 75 -13.09 -5.86 -2.64
CA GLN A 75 -14.15 -5.06 -3.26
C GLN A 75 -13.75 -4.58 -4.66
N GLN A 76 -12.52 -4.06 -4.82
CA GLN A 76 -12.01 -3.62 -6.12
C GLN A 76 -11.94 -4.76 -7.14
N LEU A 77 -11.44 -5.92 -6.73
CA LEU A 77 -11.36 -7.10 -7.61
C LEU A 77 -12.74 -7.66 -7.95
N THR A 78 -13.70 -7.64 -7.00
CA THR A 78 -15.08 -8.07 -7.26
C THR A 78 -15.76 -7.18 -8.31
N ILE A 79 -15.55 -5.86 -8.23
CA ILE A 79 -16.07 -4.92 -9.22
C ILE A 79 -15.43 -5.18 -10.59
N ALA A 80 -14.12 -5.40 -10.64
CA ALA A 80 -13.41 -5.72 -11.88
C ALA A 80 -13.90 -7.04 -12.49
N ALA A 81 -14.05 -8.09 -11.67
CA ALA A 81 -14.56 -9.38 -12.11
C ALA A 81 -15.96 -9.26 -12.72
N LYS A 82 -16.88 -8.53 -12.06
CA LYS A 82 -18.22 -8.25 -12.61
C LYS A 82 -18.17 -7.52 -13.95
N LYS A 83 -17.28 -6.52 -14.09
CA LYS A 83 -17.11 -5.76 -15.33
C LYS A 83 -16.61 -6.65 -16.49
N HIS A 84 -15.85 -7.68 -16.19
CA HIS A 84 -15.33 -8.64 -17.15
C HIS A 84 -16.14 -9.94 -17.20
N GLU A 85 -17.38 -9.95 -16.69
CA GLU A 85 -18.26 -11.12 -16.71
C GLU A 85 -17.62 -12.39 -16.09
N TYR A 86 -16.75 -12.20 -15.10
CA TYR A 86 -15.93 -13.23 -14.47
C TYR A 86 -14.94 -13.96 -15.41
N ASP A 87 -14.67 -13.42 -16.60
CA ASP A 87 -13.55 -13.85 -17.45
C ASP A 87 -12.22 -13.40 -16.83
N LEU A 88 -11.51 -14.36 -16.21
CA LEU A 88 -10.23 -14.13 -15.54
C LEU A 88 -9.12 -13.71 -16.52
N GLU A 89 -9.15 -14.18 -17.78
CA GLU A 89 -8.15 -13.82 -18.78
C GLU A 89 -8.36 -12.40 -19.30
N ALA A 90 -9.62 -12.03 -19.57
CA ALA A 90 -9.96 -10.65 -19.91
C ALA A 90 -9.62 -9.68 -18.76
N MET A 91 -9.91 -10.07 -17.53
CA MET A 91 -9.57 -9.29 -16.34
C MET A 91 -8.05 -9.17 -16.18
N ARG A 92 -7.28 -10.25 -16.33
CA ARG A 92 -5.82 -10.24 -16.28
C ARG A 92 -5.22 -9.29 -17.31
N ARG A 93 -5.68 -9.36 -18.58
CA ARG A 93 -5.22 -8.46 -19.66
C ARG A 93 -5.55 -7.00 -19.38
N SER A 94 -6.68 -6.72 -18.74
CA SER A 94 -7.15 -5.37 -18.40
C SER A 94 -6.39 -4.76 -17.22
N ILE A 95 -6.06 -5.57 -16.20
CA ILE A 95 -5.33 -5.12 -15.02
C ILE A 95 -3.83 -4.96 -15.34
N GLY A 96 -3.21 -5.94 -15.99
CA GLY A 96 -1.75 -5.90 -16.25
C GLY A 96 -0.93 -6.21 -14.99
N GLU A 97 0.21 -5.53 -14.84
CA GLU A 97 1.17 -5.81 -13.76
C GLU A 97 0.84 -5.05 -12.47
N VAL A 98 0.88 -5.77 -11.34
CA VAL A 98 0.64 -5.23 -10.00
C VAL A 98 1.88 -5.41 -9.15
N THR A 99 2.42 -4.32 -8.62
CA THR A 99 3.59 -4.33 -7.74
C THR A 99 3.19 -3.99 -6.30
N ILE A 100 3.71 -4.75 -5.34
CA ILE A 100 3.50 -4.53 -3.92
C ILE A 100 4.75 -3.89 -3.33
N GLY A 101 4.59 -2.85 -2.51
CA GLY A 101 5.70 -2.24 -1.78
C GLY A 101 6.49 -1.19 -2.57
N THR A 102 5.85 -0.57 -3.57
CA THR A 102 6.46 0.48 -4.40
C THR A 102 6.92 1.71 -3.61
N ALA A 103 6.15 2.12 -2.59
CA ALA A 103 6.40 3.35 -1.81
C ALA A 103 6.79 3.06 -0.34
N THR A 104 6.40 1.90 0.19
CA THR A 104 6.69 1.50 1.56
C THR A 104 7.10 0.04 1.59
N ASP A 105 7.95 -0.35 2.54
CA ASP A 105 8.25 -1.76 2.74
C ASP A 105 6.95 -2.48 3.15
N PRO A 106 6.50 -3.48 2.38
CA PRO A 106 5.24 -4.16 2.60
C PRO A 106 5.31 -5.18 3.75
N TYR A 107 6.48 -5.38 4.35
CA TYR A 107 6.74 -6.31 5.46
C TYR A 107 7.38 -5.57 6.63
N GLN A 108 6.56 -4.83 7.39
CA GLN A 108 7.05 -4.05 8.52
C GLN A 108 7.33 -4.95 9.74
N PRO A 109 8.31 -4.61 10.62
CA PRO A 109 8.62 -5.38 11.82
C PRO A 109 7.43 -5.63 12.75
N ILE A 110 6.40 -4.78 12.67
CA ILE A 110 5.15 -4.95 13.40
C ILE A 110 4.42 -6.25 13.05
N GLU A 111 4.59 -6.81 11.85
CA GLU A 111 3.93 -8.08 11.44
C GLU A 111 4.33 -9.28 12.29
N GLY A 112 5.53 -9.25 12.89
CA GLY A 112 5.94 -10.27 13.85
C GLY A 112 5.17 -10.21 15.18
N LYS A 113 4.54 -9.06 15.48
CA LYS A 113 3.81 -8.80 16.74
C LYS A 113 2.30 -8.69 16.52
N ALA A 114 1.91 -7.97 15.48
CA ALA A 114 0.56 -7.84 14.98
C ALA A 114 0.37 -8.94 13.93
N ARG A 115 -0.48 -9.93 14.25
CA ARG A 115 -0.94 -10.91 13.25
C ARG A 115 -1.77 -10.20 12.19
N LEU A 116 -1.14 -9.55 11.21
CA LEU A 116 -1.78 -9.00 10.01
C LEU A 116 -2.13 -10.11 9.00
N ARG A 117 -2.46 -11.30 9.51
CA ARG A 117 -3.09 -12.37 8.72
C ARG A 117 -4.56 -12.01 8.70
N GLY A 118 -5.13 -11.82 7.51
CA GLY A 118 -6.55 -11.58 7.34
C GLY A 118 -7.37 -12.54 8.21
N SER A 119 -8.37 -12.00 8.89
CA SER A 119 -9.36 -12.79 9.59
C SER A 119 -9.88 -13.86 8.64
N ALA A 120 -9.68 -15.13 8.98
CA ALA A 120 -10.31 -16.26 8.29
C ALA A 120 -11.82 -16.22 8.47
#